data_AF-A0A2S9JRX8-F1
#
_entry.id   AF-A0A2S9JRX8-F1
#
_cell.length_a   1.000
_cell.length_b   1.000
_cell.length_c   1.000
_cell.angle_alpha   90.00
_cell.angle_beta   90.00
_cell.angle_gamma   90.00
#
_symmetry.space_group_name_H-M   'P 1'
#
loop_
_entity.id
_entity.type
_entity.pdbx_description
1 polymer ?
#
loop_
_entity_poly.entity_id
_entity_poly.type
_entity_poly.pdbx_seq_one_letter_code
_entity_poly.pdbx_strand_id
1 'polypeptide(L)'
;MKKLYFLIAIFTIVLHACTKEKELDVDDVPDSLQQHMTEGCTCDPRIGLFKWNERVLYVHWYIGPACNTISSYYNEEGGKLDLTAEEQNLFWEQKELVKMIWVCGE
;
A
#
# COMPACT_ATOMS: atom_id res chain seq x y z
N MET A 1 49.92 11.13 -0.93
CA MET A 1 49.05 10.48 0.07
C MET A 1 47.72 11.20 0.34
N LYS A 2 47.47 12.45 -0.12
CA LYS A 2 46.17 13.14 0.05
C LYS A 2 45.02 12.62 -0.83
N LYS A 3 45.31 11.98 -1.96
CA LYS A 3 44.29 11.47 -2.91
C LYS A 3 43.65 10.14 -2.48
N LEU A 4 44.25 9.43 -1.52
CA LEU A 4 43.76 8.11 -1.09
C LEU A 4 42.59 8.21 -0.11
N TYR A 5 42.53 9.28 0.70
CA TYR A 5 41.44 9.51 1.66
C TYR A 5 40.11 9.87 0.99
N PHE A 6 40.14 10.48 -0.20
CA PHE A 6 38.93 10.88 -0.93
C PHE A 6 38.15 9.69 -1.49
N LEU A 7 38.84 8.60 -1.83
CA LEU A 7 38.22 7.37 -2.34
C LEU A 7 37.52 6.57 -1.24
N ILE A 8 38.05 6.61 -0.01
CA ILE A 8 37.46 5.90 1.14
C ILE A 8 36.16 6.58 1.59
N ALA A 9 36.08 7.91 1.52
CA ALA A 9 34.88 8.66 1.89
C ALA A 9 33.69 8.46 0.93
N ILE A 10 33.95 8.19 -0.36
CA ILE A 10 32.90 7.93 -1.35
C ILE A 10 32.33 6.51 -1.19
N PHE A 11 33.17 5.55 -0.77
CA PHE A 11 32.74 4.15 -0.62
C PHE A 11 31.80 3.92 0.56
N THR A 12 31.86 4.76 1.61
CA THR A 12 30.97 4.63 2.79
C THR A 12 29.55 5.13 2.55
N ILE A 13 29.31 5.98 1.54
CA ILE A 13 27.98 6.56 1.27
C ILE A 13 27.08 5.59 0.49
N VAL A 14 27.66 4.63 -0.24
CA VAL A 14 26.90 3.72 -1.11
C VAL A 14 26.23 2.57 -0.34
N LEU A 15 26.65 2.31 0.90
CA LEU A 15 26.17 1.17 1.70
C LEU A 15 24.92 1.48 2.55
N HIS A 16 24.46 2.73 2.62
CA HIS A 16 23.28 3.13 3.42
C HIS A 16 21.97 3.25 2.61
N ALA A 17 21.98 2.94 1.31
CA ALA A 17 20.84 3.26 0.43
C ALA A 17 19.87 2.10 0.14
N CYS A 18 20.02 0.93 0.75
CA CYS A 18 19.07 -0.17 0.56
C CYS A 18 18.61 -0.76 1.90
N THR A 19 17.70 -0.05 2.56
CA THR A 19 16.76 -0.70 3.48
C THR A 19 15.82 -1.54 2.63
N LYS A 20 15.94 -2.87 2.71
CA LYS A 20 15.04 -3.81 2.04
C LYS A 20 13.61 -3.52 2.55
N GLU A 21 12.68 -3.22 1.66
CA GLU A 21 11.26 -3.10 2.01
C GLU A 21 10.82 -4.41 2.69
N LYS A 22 10.25 -4.29 3.89
CA LYS A 22 9.70 -5.43 4.62
C LYS A 22 8.57 -6.01 3.77
N GLU A 23 8.66 -7.28 3.39
CA GLU A 23 7.50 -7.98 2.83
C GLU A 23 6.44 -8.06 3.93
N LEU A 24 5.32 -7.36 3.74
CA LEU A 24 4.18 -7.40 4.65
C LEU A 24 3.42 -8.72 4.46
N ASP A 25 3.32 -9.56 5.48
CA ASP A 25 2.50 -10.76 5.43
C ASP A 25 1.01 -10.41 5.68
N VAL A 26 0.09 -11.31 5.36
CA VAL A 26 -1.34 -11.16 5.67
C VAL A 26 -1.56 -10.98 7.17
N ASP A 27 -0.73 -11.62 8.00
CA ASP A 27 -0.75 -11.48 9.46
C ASP A 27 -0.31 -10.08 9.95
N ASP A 28 0.34 -9.28 9.09
CA ASP A 28 0.69 -7.87 9.40
C ASP A 28 -0.48 -6.90 9.11
N VAL A 29 -1.63 -7.38 8.63
CA VAL A 29 -2.80 -6.55 8.25
C VAL A 29 -3.63 -6.21 9.49
N PRO A 30 -4.00 -4.92 9.71
CA PRO A 30 -4.84 -4.51 10.82
C PRO A 30 -6.16 -5.30 10.92
N ASP A 31 -6.61 -5.61 12.14
CA ASP A 31 -7.83 -6.39 12.40
C ASP A 31 -9.08 -5.80 11.70
N SER A 32 -9.14 -4.47 11.56
CA SER A 32 -10.24 -3.77 10.88
C SER A 32 -10.34 -4.08 9.38
N LEU A 33 -9.28 -4.60 8.77
CA LEU A 33 -9.23 -5.04 7.38
C LEU A 33 -9.45 -6.55 7.25
N GLN A 34 -9.05 -7.33 8.26
CA GLN A 34 -9.28 -8.78 8.28
C GLN A 34 -10.78 -9.13 8.21
N GLN A 35 -11.67 -8.32 8.81
CA GLN A 35 -13.11 -8.53 8.68
C GLN A 35 -13.60 -8.51 7.21
N HIS A 36 -13.00 -7.66 6.37
CA HIS A 36 -13.37 -7.56 4.95
C HIS A 36 -12.92 -8.78 4.14
N MET A 37 -11.88 -9.49 4.61
CA MET A 37 -11.39 -10.73 3.97
C MET A 37 -12.35 -11.91 4.15
N THR A 38 -13.40 -11.76 4.97
CA THR A 38 -14.45 -12.78 5.15
C THR A 38 -15.70 -12.52 4.31
N GLU A 39 -15.73 -11.42 3.55
CA GLU A 39 -16.85 -11.08 2.69
C GLU A 39 -16.99 -12.05 1.52
N GLY A 40 -18.21 -12.23 1.02
CA GLY A 40 -18.46 -13.09 -0.14
C GLY A 40 -17.87 -12.51 -1.44
N CYS A 41 -17.39 -13.38 -2.33
CA CYS A 41 -16.70 -12.96 -3.55
C CYS A 41 -17.60 -12.42 -4.69
N THR A 42 -18.90 -12.19 -4.46
CA THR A 42 -19.84 -11.76 -5.51
C THR A 42 -19.42 -10.45 -6.21
N CYS A 43 -18.79 -9.54 -5.48
CA CYS A 43 -18.32 -8.26 -6.01
C CYS A 43 -16.82 -8.24 -6.34
N ASP A 44 -16.14 -9.40 -6.25
CA ASP A 44 -14.68 -9.53 -6.33
C ASP A 44 -13.94 -8.50 -5.44
N PRO A 45 -14.18 -8.49 -4.12
CA PRO A 45 -13.50 -7.58 -3.21
C PRO A 45 -11.99 -7.85 -3.18
N ARG A 46 -11.23 -6.78 -2.98
CA ARG A 46 -9.76 -6.82 -2.90
C ARG A 46 -9.27 -5.86 -1.86
N ILE A 47 -8.16 -6.24 -1.22
CA ILE A 47 -7.40 -5.37 -0.32
C ILE A 47 -5.99 -5.24 -0.87
N GLY A 48 -5.52 -4.01 -0.92
CA GLY A 48 -4.22 -3.65 -1.47
C GLY A 48 -3.63 -2.49 -0.70
N LEU A 49 -2.31 -2.47 -0.66
CA LEU A 49 -1.51 -1.43 -0.06
C LEU A 49 -0.99 -0.51 -1.16
N PHE A 50 -1.24 0.79 -1.01
CA PHE A 50 -0.90 1.79 -2.01
C PHE A 50 -0.10 2.92 -1.39
N LYS A 51 0.83 3.47 -2.17
CA LYS A 51 1.52 4.72 -1.85
C LYS A 51 0.82 5.86 -2.57
N TRP A 52 0.48 6.91 -1.83
CA TRP A 52 -0.12 8.13 -2.37
C TRP A 52 0.20 9.32 -1.47
N ASN A 53 0.64 10.45 -2.04
CA ASN A 53 1.04 11.65 -1.30
C ASN A 53 2.00 11.38 -0.12
N GLU A 54 3.05 10.59 -0.39
CA GLU A 54 4.07 10.18 0.61
C GLU A 54 3.52 9.35 1.79
N ARG A 55 2.26 8.90 1.72
CA ARG A 55 1.63 8.02 2.71
C ARG A 55 1.40 6.64 2.14
N VAL A 56 1.32 5.65 3.02
CA VAL A 56 0.88 4.30 2.68
C VAL A 56 -0.54 4.10 3.19
N LEU A 57 -1.43 3.65 2.30
CA LEU A 57 -2.84 3.43 2.58
C LEU A 57 -3.23 2.01 2.22
N TYR A 58 -4.02 1.38 3.08
CA TYR A 58 -4.78 0.20 2.69
C TYR A 58 -6.05 0.67 1.97
N VAL A 59 -6.39 -0.02 0.89
CA VAL A 59 -7.63 0.21 0.16
C VAL A 59 -8.38 -1.10 0.02
N HIS A 60 -9.65 -1.08 0.41
CA HIS A 60 -10.61 -2.12 0.12
C HIS A 60 -11.50 -1.65 -1.04
N TRP A 61 -11.54 -2.39 -2.15
CA TRP A 61 -12.36 -2.03 -3.31
C TRP A 61 -12.91 -3.26 -4.03
N TYR A 62 -13.94 -3.03 -4.84
CA TYR A 62 -14.62 -4.06 -5.65
C TYR A 62 -14.33 -3.88 -7.14
N ILE A 63 -14.13 -4.98 -7.87
CA ILE A 63 -13.91 -4.97 -9.34
C ILE A 63 -15.11 -5.55 -10.10
N GLY A 64 -15.96 -6.36 -9.46
CA GLY A 64 -17.03 -7.08 -10.14
C GLY A 64 -18.07 -6.15 -10.79
N PRO A 65 -18.52 -6.44 -12.04
CA PRO A 65 -19.48 -5.61 -12.77
C PRO A 65 -20.88 -5.57 -12.13
N ALA A 66 -21.14 -6.47 -11.18
CA ALA A 66 -22.39 -6.55 -10.44
C ALA A 66 -22.51 -5.46 -9.34
N CYS A 67 -21.42 -4.75 -9.03
CA CYS A 67 -21.36 -3.86 -7.88
C CYS A 67 -20.85 -2.47 -8.29
N ASN A 68 -21.43 -1.43 -7.70
CA ASN A 68 -20.89 -0.08 -7.85
C ASN A 68 -19.49 -0.07 -7.22
N THR A 69 -18.50 0.45 -7.96
CA THR A 69 -17.12 0.54 -7.47
C THR A 69 -17.06 1.55 -6.31
N ILE A 70 -17.11 1.03 -5.09
CA ILE A 70 -16.91 1.80 -3.86
C ILE A 70 -15.57 1.38 -3.29
N SER A 71 -14.75 2.37 -2.95
CA SER A 71 -13.46 2.16 -2.29
C SER A 71 -13.54 2.68 -0.86
N SER A 72 -13.01 1.91 0.08
CA SER A 72 -12.77 2.35 1.45
C SER A 72 -11.28 2.45 1.69
N TYR A 73 -10.86 3.52 2.35
CA TYR A 73 -9.45 3.87 2.57
C TYR A 73 -9.12 3.77 4.04
N TYR A 74 -7.93 3.28 4.37
CA TYR A 74 -7.49 3.09 5.74
C TYR A 74 -6.02 3.47 5.87
N ASN A 75 -5.64 4.01 7.02
CA ASN A 75 -4.25 4.30 7.36
C ASN A 75 -3.50 3.00 7.77
N GLU A 76 -2.21 3.13 8.09
CA GLU A 76 -1.35 2.00 8.46
C GLU A 76 -1.83 1.26 9.71
N GLU A 77 -2.51 1.95 10.64
CA GLU A 77 -3.11 1.35 11.83
C GLU A 77 -4.50 0.73 11.60
N GLY A 78 -5.03 0.77 10.37
CA GLY A 78 -6.35 0.26 10.02
C GLY A 78 -7.52 1.19 10.38
N GLY A 79 -7.23 2.42 10.79
CA GLY A 79 -8.22 3.48 10.97
C GLY A 79 -8.77 3.93 9.62
N LYS A 80 -10.10 4.00 9.50
CA LYS A 80 -10.78 4.44 8.27
C LYS A 80 -10.49 5.92 7.99
N LEU A 81 -10.22 6.24 6.73
CA LEU A 81 -10.03 7.58 6.21
C LEU A 81 -11.19 7.94 5.28
N ASP A 82 -11.77 9.11 5.49
CA ASP A 82 -12.77 9.68 4.60
C ASP A 82 -12.09 10.65 3.63
N LEU A 83 -11.88 10.20 2.39
CA LEU A 83 -11.37 11.04 1.31
C LEU A 83 -12.53 11.76 0.60
N THR A 84 -12.34 13.03 0.28
CA THR A 84 -13.25 13.78 -0.58
C THR A 84 -13.31 13.16 -1.99
N ALA A 85 -14.35 13.46 -2.77
CA ALA A 85 -14.45 12.96 -4.14
C ALA A 85 -13.26 13.38 -5.02
N GLU A 86 -12.74 14.59 -4.82
CA GLU A 86 -11.54 15.08 -5.50
C GLU A 86 -10.30 14.27 -5.12
N GLU A 87 -10.08 14.03 -3.82
CA GLU A 87 -8.97 13.21 -3.33
C GLU A 87 -9.07 11.76 -3.82
N GLN A 88 -10.27 11.18 -3.89
CA GLN A 88 -10.47 9.84 -4.44
C GLN A 88 -10.06 9.78 -5.92
N ASN A 89 -10.47 10.77 -6.73
CA ASN A 89 -10.06 10.85 -8.13
C ASN A 89 -8.54 10.96 -8.27
N LEU A 90 -7.92 11.89 -7.53
CA LEU A 90 -6.47 12.08 -7.53
C LEU A 90 -5.72 10.83 -7.05
N PHE A 91 -6.26 10.13 -6.04
CA PHE A 91 -5.73 8.85 -5.59
C PHE A 91 -5.74 7.83 -6.74
N TRP A 92 -6.86 7.65 -7.44
CA TRP A 92 -6.93 6.66 -8.51
C TRP A 92 -6.04 7.00 -9.71
N GLU A 93 -5.77 8.28 -9.96
CA GLU A 93 -4.84 8.75 -10.99
C GLU A 93 -3.35 8.57 -10.62
N GLN A 94 -3.01 8.76 -9.34
CA GLN A 94 -1.60 8.95 -8.93
C GLN A 94 -1.06 7.84 -8.00
N LYS A 95 -1.91 6.98 -7.48
CA LYS A 95 -1.49 5.90 -6.57
C LYS A 95 -0.49 4.97 -7.23
N GLU A 96 0.42 4.46 -6.41
CA GLU A 96 1.31 3.37 -6.74
C GLU A 96 0.91 2.14 -5.92
N LEU A 97 0.69 1.00 -6.56
CA LEU A 97 0.43 -0.25 -5.85
C LEU A 97 1.73 -0.76 -5.25
N VAL A 98 1.79 -0.81 -3.93
CA VAL A 98 2.93 -1.38 -3.19
C VAL A 98 2.79 -2.90 -3.13
N LYS A 99 1.62 -3.39 -2.71
CA LYS A 99 1.35 -4.82 -2.56
C LYS A 99 -0.13 -5.15 -2.65
N MET A 100 -0.48 -6.23 -3.35
CA MET A 100 -1.80 -6.86 -3.18
C MET A 100 -1.79 -7.67 -1.89
N ILE A 101 -2.66 -7.30 -0.96
CA ILE A 101 -2.74 -7.92 0.36
C ILE A 101 -3.68 -9.13 0.32
N TRP A 102 -4.83 -8.97 -0.32
CA TRP A 102 -5.83 -10.02 -0.44
C TRP A 102 -6.68 -9.85 -1.69
N VAL A 103 -7.04 -10.98 -2.29
CA VAL A 103 -7.98 -11.08 -3.41
C VAL A 103 -8.97 -12.17 -3.05
N CYS A 104 -10.27 -11.88 -3.18
CA CYS A 104 -11.28 -12.88 -2.88
C CYS A 104 -11.13 -14.12 -3.79
N GLY A 105 -11.06 -15.30 -3.18
CA GLY A 105 -11.00 -16.57 -3.89
C GLY A 105 -9.59 -17.04 -4.29
N GLU A 106 -8.54 -16.29 -3.95
CA GLU A 106 -7.14 -16.76 -3.94
C GLU A 106 -6.75 -17.31 -2.56
#